data_AF-A0A851QDS3-F1
#
_entry.id   AF-A0A851QDS3-F1
#
_cell.length_a   1.000
_cell.length_b   1.000
_cell.length_c   1.000
_cell.angle_alpha   90.00
_cell.angle_beta   90.00
_cell.angle_gamma   90.00
#
_symmetry.space_group_name_H-M   'P 1'
#
loop_
_entity.id
_entity.type
_entity.pdbx_description
1 polymer ?
#
loop_
_entity_poly.entity_id
_entity_poly.type
_entity_poly.pdbx_seq_one_letter_code
_entity_poly.pdbx_strand_id
1 'polypeptide(L)'
;AAPAGAVSFGVKHTEGVSVEVACRGQAEVRPAPSSGTRWPLDEGTVLMFSMSRASTEVNDNKVTVSFYAEGGQPINQAGVFLTGIGISLDVDTDRDGVVEKNNPNKASWTWGPEGHGAILLVSCDKERP
;
A
#
# COMPACT_ATOMS: atom_id res chain seq x y z
N ALA A 1 -11.99 12.97 -11.21
CA ALA A 1 -12.39 13.50 -9.88
C ALA A 1 -12.20 15.00 -9.79
N ALA A 2 -11.12 15.56 -10.36
CA ALA A 2 -10.98 17.01 -10.48
C ALA A 2 -12.14 17.60 -11.32
N PRO A 3 -12.81 18.66 -10.85
CA PRO A 3 -13.81 19.37 -11.64
C PRO A 3 -13.15 20.21 -12.73
N ALA A 4 -13.93 20.62 -13.73
CA ALA A 4 -13.49 21.59 -14.74
C ALA A 4 -13.04 22.90 -14.06
N GLY A 5 -11.92 23.46 -14.53
CA GLY A 5 -11.33 24.69 -13.97
C GLY A 5 -10.41 24.48 -12.75
N ALA A 6 -10.20 23.24 -12.30
CA ALA A 6 -9.17 22.93 -11.31
C ALA A 6 -7.76 23.11 -11.91
N VAL A 7 -6.87 23.83 -11.22
CA VAL A 7 -5.48 24.06 -11.64
C VAL A 7 -4.46 23.52 -10.65
N SER A 8 -4.87 23.30 -9.39
CA SER A 8 -4.02 22.73 -8.36
C SER A 8 -4.83 21.89 -7.40
N PHE A 9 -4.14 21.06 -6.63
CA PHE A 9 -4.74 20.26 -5.58
C PHE A 9 -3.89 20.27 -4.31
N GLY A 10 -4.52 19.97 -3.19
CA GLY A 10 -3.89 19.75 -1.90
C GLY A 10 -4.37 18.42 -1.33
N VAL A 11 -3.56 17.81 -0.49
CA VAL A 11 -3.83 16.50 0.10
C VAL A 11 -3.79 16.62 1.62
N LYS A 12 -4.76 15.99 2.27
CA LYS A 12 -4.75 15.71 3.71
C LYS A 12 -4.97 14.21 3.90
N HIS A 13 -4.28 13.60 4.83
CA HIS A 13 -4.43 12.17 5.10
C HIS A 13 -4.31 11.88 6.60
N THR A 14 -4.82 10.73 7.03
CA THR A 14 -4.65 10.20 8.39
C THR A 14 -3.21 9.73 8.60
N GLU A 15 -2.77 9.61 9.86
CA GLU A 15 -1.41 9.19 10.24
C GLU A 15 -1.03 7.81 9.70
N GLY A 16 -2.00 6.88 9.60
CA GLY A 16 -1.77 5.52 9.11
C GLY A 16 -1.53 5.42 7.60
N VAL A 17 -1.59 6.54 6.86
CA VAL A 17 -1.38 6.59 5.41
C VAL A 17 -0.21 7.49 5.11
N SER A 18 0.70 7.04 4.26
CA SER A 18 1.69 7.88 3.61
C SER A 18 1.24 8.19 2.19
N VAL A 19 1.43 9.44 1.75
CA VAL A 19 1.05 9.89 0.42
C VAL A 19 2.25 10.45 -0.32
N GLU A 20 2.39 10.00 -1.55
CA GLU A 20 3.43 10.40 -2.48
C GLU A 20 2.79 10.98 -3.75
N VAL A 21 3.36 12.07 -4.26
CA VAL A 21 2.95 12.70 -5.52
C VAL A 21 4.01 12.42 -6.57
N ALA A 22 3.61 11.79 -7.67
CA ALA A 22 4.47 11.59 -8.82
C ALA A 22 3.91 12.36 -10.02
N CYS A 23 4.73 13.20 -10.64
CA CYS A 23 4.37 13.98 -11.83
C CYS A 23 5.11 13.45 -13.05
N ARG A 24 4.41 13.34 -14.17
CA ARG A 24 5.02 12.89 -15.43
C ARG A 24 6.16 13.84 -15.84
N GLY A 25 7.37 13.30 -16.01
CA GLY A 25 8.56 14.07 -16.38
C GLY A 25 9.40 14.60 -15.21
N GLN A 26 8.94 14.43 -13.97
CA GLN A 26 9.79 14.59 -12.78
C GLN A 26 10.32 13.22 -12.36
N ALA A 27 11.65 13.11 -12.21
CA ALA A 27 12.28 11.86 -11.76
C ALA A 27 12.01 11.56 -10.28
N GLU A 28 11.66 12.58 -9.50
CA GLU A 28 11.50 12.46 -8.05
C GLU A 28 10.03 12.45 -7.63
N VAL A 29 9.65 11.39 -6.93
CA VAL A 29 8.40 11.29 -6.18
C VAL A 29 8.54 12.14 -4.92
N ARG A 30 7.53 12.99 -4.66
CA ARG A 30 7.58 13.91 -3.52
C ARG A 30 6.62 13.46 -2.42
N PRO A 31 7.09 13.32 -1.16
CA PRO A 31 6.18 13.07 -0.05
C PRO A 31 5.23 14.26 0.10
N ALA A 32 3.94 13.97 0.23
CA ALA A 32 2.92 14.96 0.51
C ALA A 32 2.78 15.13 2.03
N PRO A 33 3.25 16.25 2.62
CA PRO A 33 2.99 16.49 4.03
C PRO A 33 1.48 16.63 4.27
N SER A 34 1.05 16.24 5.46
CA SER A 34 -0.38 16.13 5.83
C SER A 34 -1.16 17.46 5.73
N SER A 35 -0.48 18.60 5.58
CA SER A 35 -1.14 19.88 5.35
C SER A 35 -0.25 20.94 4.68
N GLY A 36 -0.89 21.92 4.04
CA GLY A 36 -0.28 23.19 3.64
C GLY A 36 0.35 23.23 2.25
N THR A 37 0.75 22.09 1.69
CA THR A 37 1.35 22.04 0.35
C THR A 37 0.27 21.92 -0.73
N ARG A 38 0.45 22.67 -1.83
CA ARG A 38 -0.37 22.57 -3.04
C ARG A 38 0.51 22.12 -4.20
N TRP A 39 -0.04 21.24 -5.03
CA TRP A 39 0.62 20.72 -6.23
C TRP A 39 -0.17 21.15 -7.47
N PRO A 40 0.53 21.44 -8.58
CA PRO A 40 -0.14 21.69 -9.85
C PRO A 40 -0.90 20.45 -10.31
N LEU A 41 -2.07 20.66 -10.91
CA LEU A 41 -2.88 19.59 -11.49
C LEU A 41 -2.49 19.42 -12.96
N ASP A 42 -1.37 18.75 -13.19
CA ASP A 42 -0.85 18.49 -14.53
C ASP A 42 -1.28 17.11 -15.06
N GLU A 43 -1.23 16.96 -16.39
CA GLU A 43 -1.50 15.68 -17.03
C GLU A 43 -0.46 14.62 -16.63
N GLY A 44 -0.93 13.47 -16.15
CA GLY A 44 -0.07 12.39 -15.69
C GLY A 44 0.43 12.54 -14.25
N THR A 45 -0.09 13.50 -13.48
CA THR A 45 0.10 13.50 -12.02
C THR A 45 -0.70 12.39 -11.36
N VAL A 46 -0.03 11.57 -10.55
CA VAL A 46 -0.62 10.45 -9.81
C VAL A 46 -0.29 10.57 -8.33
N LEU A 47 -1.21 10.08 -7.50
CA LEU A 47 -1.02 9.93 -6.07
C LEU A 47 -0.80 8.46 -5.73
N MET A 48 0.26 8.18 -5.00
CA MET A 48 0.55 6.86 -4.46
C MET A 48 0.26 6.86 -2.97
N PHE A 49 -0.56 5.90 -2.53
CA PHE A 49 -0.92 5.73 -1.13
C PHE A 49 -0.28 4.44 -0.61
N SER A 50 0.35 4.51 0.55
CA SER A 50 0.89 3.34 1.24
C SER A 50 0.47 3.32 2.70
N MET A 51 0.29 2.11 3.23
CA MET A 51 -0.02 1.86 4.63
C MET A 51 0.99 0.84 5.15
N SER A 52 1.53 1.08 6.35
CA SER A 52 2.54 0.20 6.97
C SER A 52 1.95 -0.71 8.06
N ARG A 53 0.67 -0.53 8.39
CA ARG A 53 -0.03 -1.23 9.47
C ARG A 53 -1.46 -1.54 9.04
N ALA A 54 -2.01 -2.63 9.56
CA ALA A 54 -3.42 -2.95 9.38
C ALA A 54 -4.30 -1.95 10.14
N SER A 55 -5.49 -1.71 9.60
CA SER A 55 -6.55 -0.93 10.23
C SER A 55 -7.09 -1.62 11.48
N THR A 56 -7.53 -0.83 12.46
CA THR A 56 -8.24 -1.32 13.65
C THR A 56 -9.75 -1.33 13.43
N GLU A 57 -10.26 -0.40 12.62
CA GLU A 57 -11.68 -0.27 12.30
C GLU A 57 -11.88 -0.12 10.79
N VAL A 58 -13.09 -0.41 10.31
CA VAL A 58 -13.43 -0.21 8.89
C VAL A 58 -13.41 1.29 8.57
N ASN A 59 -12.71 1.66 7.50
CA ASN A 59 -12.55 3.03 7.01
C ASN A 59 -11.91 4.01 8.02
N ASP A 60 -11.07 3.50 8.92
CA ASP A 60 -10.33 4.31 9.89
C ASP A 60 -9.23 5.19 9.26
N ASN A 61 -8.84 4.89 8.02
CA ASN A 61 -7.86 5.64 7.26
C ASN A 61 -8.51 6.38 6.09
N LYS A 62 -8.06 7.62 5.86
CA LYS A 62 -8.66 8.49 4.85
C LYS A 62 -7.61 9.36 4.18
N VAL A 63 -7.75 9.52 2.88
CA VAL A 63 -7.10 10.56 2.08
C VAL A 63 -8.18 11.51 1.56
N THR A 64 -7.97 12.81 1.71
CA THR A 64 -8.83 13.86 1.17
C THR A 64 -8.02 14.72 0.21
N VAL A 65 -8.46 14.75 -1.04
CA VAL A 65 -7.89 15.60 -2.09
C VAL A 65 -8.80 16.82 -2.26
N SER A 66 -8.27 18.01 -2.06
CA SER A 66 -8.97 19.28 -2.30
C SER A 66 -8.48 19.88 -3.61
N PHE A 67 -9.40 20.28 -4.48
CA PHE A 67 -9.11 20.92 -5.76
C PHE A 67 -9.33 22.41 -5.67
N TYR A 68 -8.48 23.18 -6.33
CA TYR A 68 -8.50 24.63 -6.31
C TYR A 68 -8.50 25.19 -7.73
N ALA A 69 -9.31 26.22 -7.96
CA ALA A 69 -9.29 27.02 -9.18
C ALA A 69 -8.10 27.99 -9.18
N GLU A 70 -7.93 28.67 -10.32
CA GLU A 70 -7.03 29.81 -10.43
C GLU A 70 -7.38 30.88 -9.37
N GLY A 71 -6.37 31.51 -8.78
CA GLY A 71 -6.54 32.39 -7.61
C GLY A 71 -6.70 31.64 -6.26
N GLY A 72 -6.67 30.30 -6.27
CA GLY A 72 -6.54 29.49 -5.06
C GLY A 72 -7.84 29.23 -4.29
N GLN A 73 -9.00 29.52 -4.90
CA GLN A 73 -10.32 29.23 -4.34
C GLN A 73 -10.58 27.71 -4.33
N PRO A 74 -11.00 27.11 -3.20
CA PRO A 74 -11.38 25.70 -3.16
C PRO A 74 -12.68 25.50 -3.93
N ILE A 75 -12.70 24.53 -4.85
CA ILE A 75 -13.85 24.29 -5.74
C ILE A 75 -14.49 22.92 -5.55
N ASN A 76 -13.73 21.91 -5.14
CA ASN A 76 -14.28 20.59 -4.85
C ASN A 76 -13.33 19.75 -3.97
N GLN A 77 -13.84 18.66 -3.41
CA GLN A 77 -13.06 17.67 -2.69
C GLN A 77 -13.44 16.25 -3.13
N ALA A 78 -12.45 15.36 -3.13
CA ALA A 78 -12.63 13.92 -3.28
C ALA A 78 -12.01 13.21 -2.07
N GLY A 79 -12.69 12.19 -1.57
CA GLY A 79 -12.23 11.37 -0.46
C GLY A 79 -11.98 9.93 -0.89
N VAL A 80 -10.91 9.34 -0.39
CA VAL A 80 -10.64 7.90 -0.45
C VAL A 80 -10.61 7.40 0.99
N PHE A 81 -11.48 6.45 1.31
CA PHE A 81 -11.49 5.76 2.60
C PHE A 81 -10.80 4.40 2.41
N LEU A 82 -9.92 4.05 3.34
CA LEU A 82 -9.05 2.89 3.27
C LEU A 82 -9.27 2.02 4.51
N THR A 83 -9.31 0.72 4.31
CA THR A 83 -9.23 -0.30 5.36
C THR A 83 -8.07 -1.23 5.02
N GLY A 84 -6.96 -1.11 5.74
CA GLY A 84 -5.76 -1.92 5.53
C GLY A 84 -5.88 -3.27 6.22
N ILE A 85 -5.57 -4.36 5.53
CA ILE A 85 -5.50 -5.71 6.10
C ILE A 85 -4.18 -6.38 5.75
N GLY A 86 -3.61 -7.14 6.69
CA GLY A 86 -2.46 -7.99 6.44
C GLY A 86 -2.91 -9.39 6.08
N ILE A 87 -2.55 -9.87 4.89
CA ILE A 87 -2.83 -11.24 4.44
C ILE A 87 -1.50 -11.91 4.12
N SER A 88 -1.23 -13.04 4.76
CA SER A 88 -0.04 -13.85 4.52
C SER A 88 -0.40 -15.30 4.70
N LEU A 89 -0.13 -16.14 3.69
CA LEU A 89 -0.11 -17.58 3.85
C LEU A 89 1.35 -18.00 4.09
N ASP A 90 1.59 -18.57 5.26
CA ASP A 90 2.93 -18.84 5.77
C ASP A 90 3.12 -20.35 5.94
N VAL A 91 4.35 -20.79 5.67
CA VAL A 91 4.79 -22.19 5.71
C VAL A 91 6.21 -22.22 6.25
N ASP A 92 6.65 -23.36 6.79
CA ASP A 92 8.04 -23.61 7.20
C ASP A 92 8.94 -23.66 5.95
N THR A 93 9.67 -22.58 5.62
CA THR A 93 10.55 -22.56 4.43
C THR A 93 12.03 -22.73 4.75
N ASP A 94 12.46 -22.48 5.98
CA ASP A 94 13.85 -22.69 6.42
C ASP A 94 14.10 -24.09 7.00
N ARG A 95 13.05 -24.92 7.08
CA ARG A 95 13.07 -26.36 7.36
C ARG A 95 13.51 -26.66 8.80
N ASP A 96 13.16 -25.77 9.73
CA ASP A 96 13.42 -25.94 11.16
C ASP A 96 12.25 -26.64 11.91
N GLY A 97 11.13 -26.89 11.22
CA GLY A 97 9.92 -27.51 11.76
C GLY A 97 8.88 -26.51 12.30
N VAL A 98 9.11 -25.21 12.19
CA VAL A 98 8.23 -24.14 12.68
C VAL A 98 7.81 -23.24 11.51
N VAL A 99 6.54 -22.85 11.47
CA VAL A 99 6.06 -21.90 10.46
C VAL A 99 6.52 -20.48 10.80
N GLU A 100 7.37 -19.91 9.96
CA GLU A 100 7.86 -18.54 10.09
C GLU A 100 6.93 -17.50 9.43
N LYS A 101 6.98 -16.27 9.93
CA LYS A 101 6.12 -15.19 9.45
C LYS A 101 6.63 -14.60 8.15
N ASN A 102 5.82 -14.72 7.10
CA ASN A 102 6.02 -14.12 5.77
C ASN A 102 7.46 -14.24 5.23
N ASN A 103 8.01 -15.45 5.18
CA ASN A 103 9.32 -15.65 4.59
C ASN A 103 9.36 -15.16 3.13
N PRO A 104 10.35 -14.33 2.73
CA PRO A 104 10.44 -13.82 1.37
C PRO A 104 10.58 -14.92 0.30
N ASN A 105 11.06 -16.10 0.69
CA ASN A 105 11.35 -17.20 -0.22
C ASN A 105 10.19 -18.22 -0.35
N LYS A 106 9.09 -18.04 0.40
CA LYS A 106 7.98 -19.01 0.49
C LYS A 106 7.25 -19.34 -0.81
N ALA A 107 7.48 -18.55 -1.86
CA ALA A 107 6.91 -18.75 -3.19
C ALA A 107 7.78 -19.63 -4.10
N SER A 108 8.90 -20.16 -3.60
CA SER A 108 9.86 -20.93 -4.40
C SER A 108 10.46 -22.10 -3.60
N TRP A 109 11.08 -23.04 -4.31
CA TRP A 109 11.72 -24.20 -3.70
C TRP A 109 13.07 -24.46 -4.36
N THR A 110 14.13 -24.59 -3.57
CA THR A 110 15.50 -24.78 -4.08
C THR A 110 16.23 -25.90 -3.34
N TRP A 111 17.05 -26.63 -4.10
CA TRP A 111 17.97 -27.64 -3.57
C TRP A 111 19.21 -27.00 -2.95
N GLY A 112 19.90 -27.75 -2.09
CA GLY A 112 21.18 -27.37 -1.50
C GLY A 112 21.09 -27.00 -0.02
N PRO A 113 22.25 -26.85 0.65
CA PRO A 113 22.32 -26.50 2.07
C PRO A 113 21.76 -25.10 2.37
N GLU A 114 21.92 -24.16 1.42
CA GLU A 114 21.31 -22.82 1.46
C GLU A 114 19.93 -22.78 0.77
N GLY A 115 19.37 -23.96 0.45
CA GLY A 115 18.10 -24.07 -0.24
C GLY A 115 16.92 -23.88 0.71
N HIS A 116 15.81 -23.38 0.19
CA HIS A 116 14.61 -23.04 0.95
C HIS A 116 13.36 -23.66 0.35
N GLY A 117 12.24 -23.50 1.05
CA GLY A 117 10.92 -23.92 0.62
C GLY A 117 10.42 -25.10 1.43
N ALA A 118 9.11 -25.08 1.68
CA ALA A 118 8.43 -26.07 2.51
C ALA A 118 8.48 -27.47 1.90
N ILE A 119 8.41 -28.47 2.78
CA ILE A 119 8.41 -29.89 2.42
C ILE A 119 7.04 -30.47 2.76
N LEU A 120 6.49 -31.26 1.83
CA LEU A 120 5.24 -31.98 2.03
C LEU A 120 5.49 -33.48 2.01
N LEU A 121 5.00 -34.19 3.02
CA LEU A 121 5.06 -35.66 3.08
C LEU A 121 3.78 -36.27 2.54
N VAL A 122 3.92 -37.43 1.90
CA VAL A 122 2.77 -38.27 1.58
C VAL A 122 2.38 -39.03 2.85
N SER A 123 1.14 -38.87 3.31
CA SER A 123 0.59 -39.69 4.41
C SER A 123 0.21 -41.06 3.84
N CYS A 124 1.14 -42.00 3.95
CA CYS A 124 0.99 -43.40 3.54
C CYS A 124 0.66 -44.33 4.71
N ASP A 125 0.51 -43.78 5.90
CA ASP A 125 0.15 -44.49 7.12
C ASP A 125 -1.36 -44.62 7.27
N LYS A 126 -1.78 -45.49 8.19
CA LYS A 126 -3.18 -45.70 8.54
C LYS A 126 -3.37 -45.28 9.99
N GLU A 127 -3.86 -44.06 10.21
CA GLU A 127 -4.04 -43.52 11.57
C GLU A 127 -5.10 -44.30 12.37
N ARG A 128 -6.13 -44.84 11.71
CA ARG A 128 -7.25 -45.54 12.36
C ARG A 128 -7.38 -46.97 11.86
N PRO A 129 -7.56 -47.99 12.73
CA PRO A 129 -7.65 -49.41 12.37
C PRO A 129 -8.77 -49.77 11.38
#